data_AF-A0A3D0UKD4-F1
#
_entry.id   AF-A0A3D0UKD4-F1
#
_cell.length_a   1.000
_cell.length_b   1.000
_cell.length_c   1.000
_cell.angle_alpha   90.00
_cell.angle_beta   90.00
_cell.angle_gamma   90.00
#
_symmetry.space_group_name_H-M   'P 1'
#
loop_
_entity.id
_entity.type
_entity.pdbx_description
1 polymer ?
#
loop_
_entity_poly.entity_id
_entity_poly.type
_entity_poly.pdbx_seq_one_letter_code
_entity_poly.pdbx_strand_id
1 'polypeptide(L)'
;MRKLNLGTGALVGTLLTTALTGILYLGRQLFGFPFVPYEVFNWVARVLPGDLVTFGIDLMIDTMLFLGISVVDSAKTAERAMAIIQFLLGGALAGAVYFAVMKARQMKASLLSGLIMGALFGLPMIAISLVITQSTASLLVNFLWLAGLFLVWGLALGLIYSRLESIEQTAKLTAVVEAEPGGESSEAAEASQARSVE
;
A
#
# COMPACT_ATOMS: atom_id res chain seq x y z
N MET A 1 -1.09 -21.59 6.81
CA MET A 1 -0.51 -20.34 6.26
C MET A 1 -1.65 -19.39 5.87
N ARG A 2 -1.51 -18.08 6.14
CA ARG A 2 -2.60 -17.09 6.01
C ARG A 2 -2.81 -16.77 4.51
N LYS A 3 -4.02 -17.04 3.99
CA LYS A 3 -4.42 -16.72 2.59
C LYS A 3 -4.15 -15.25 2.28
N LEU A 4 -3.73 -14.92 1.06
CA LEU A 4 -3.70 -13.53 0.57
C LEU A 4 -5.09 -12.91 0.77
N ASN A 5 -5.20 -12.00 1.73
CA ASN A 5 -6.45 -11.39 2.15
C ASN A 5 -6.31 -9.87 2.18
N LEU A 6 -7.45 -9.20 2.33
CA LEU A 6 -7.54 -7.74 2.39
C LEU A 6 -6.57 -7.14 3.43
N GLY A 7 -6.39 -7.81 4.57
CA GLY A 7 -5.49 -7.38 5.63
C GLY A 7 -4.01 -7.43 5.23
N THR A 8 -3.58 -8.45 4.49
CA THR A 8 -2.22 -8.50 3.93
C THR A 8 -2.00 -7.34 2.97
N GLY A 9 -2.96 -7.06 2.09
CA GLY A 9 -2.89 -5.93 1.17
C GLY A 9 -2.81 -4.57 1.88
N ALA A 10 -3.62 -4.38 2.94
CA ALA A 10 -3.59 -3.19 3.77
C ALA A 10 -2.23 -2.99 4.45
N LEU A 11 -1.66 -4.06 5.01
CA LEU A 11 -0.36 -4.01 5.66
C LEU A 11 0.75 -3.66 4.66
N VAL A 12 0.79 -4.33 3.50
CA VAL A 12 1.77 -4.05 2.44
C VAL A 12 1.63 -2.61 1.94
N GLY A 13 0.39 -2.16 1.67
CA GLY A 13 0.11 -0.78 1.27
C GLY A 13 0.61 0.23 2.29
N THR A 14 0.32 0.00 3.57
CA THR A 14 0.80 0.86 4.67
C THR A 14 2.32 0.92 4.72
N LEU A 15 3.01 -0.23 4.70
CA LEU A 15 4.47 -0.29 4.77
C LEU A 15 5.15 0.43 3.59
N LEU A 16 4.66 0.20 2.36
CA LEU A 16 5.18 0.88 1.18
C LEU A 16 4.89 2.38 1.22
N THR A 17 3.71 2.78 1.68
CA THR A 17 3.36 4.21 1.79
C THR A 17 4.13 4.90 2.90
N THR A 18 4.50 4.20 3.98
CA THR A 18 5.45 4.71 4.99
C THR A 18 6.81 4.98 4.37
N ALA A 19 7.35 4.04 3.58
CA ALA A 19 8.62 4.24 2.87
C ALA A 19 8.54 5.42 1.88
N LEU A 20 7.47 5.49 1.09
CA LEU A 20 7.18 6.60 0.18
C LEU A 20 7.11 7.95 0.92
N THR A 21 6.43 7.98 2.08
CA THR A 21 6.33 9.18 2.92
C THR A 21 7.70 9.64 3.40
N GLY A 22 8.57 8.70 3.78
CA GLY A 22 9.96 9.01 4.13
C GLY A 22 10.74 9.65 2.97
N ILE A 23 10.61 9.11 1.75
CA ILE A 23 11.26 9.66 0.56
C ILE A 23 10.71 11.05 0.21
N LEU A 24 9.39 11.24 0.29
CA LEU A 24 8.76 12.56 0.08
C LEU A 24 9.24 13.59 1.10
N TYR A 25 9.39 13.18 2.37
CA TYR A 25 9.92 14.05 3.42
C TYR A 25 11.37 14.46 3.13
N LEU A 26 12.23 13.51 2.73
CA LEU A 26 13.61 13.81 2.35
C LEU A 26 13.68 14.72 1.12
N GLY A 27 12.84 14.48 0.11
CA GLY A 27 12.73 15.34 -1.07
C GLY A 27 12.37 16.79 -0.71
N ARG A 28 11.43 16.97 0.22
CA ARG A 28 11.09 18.30 0.74
C ARG A 28 12.26 18.94 1.48
N GLN A 29 12.91 18.21 2.38
CA GLN A 29 13.97 18.75 3.23
C GLN A 29 15.23 19.13 2.43
N LEU A 30 15.56 18.36 1.39
CA LEU A 30 16.81 18.53 0.62
C LEU A 30 16.63 19.42 -0.61
N PHE A 31 15.48 19.35 -1.28
CA PHE A 31 15.26 19.99 -2.58
C PHE A 31 14.07 20.95 -2.60
N GLY A 32 13.33 21.11 -1.50
CA GLY A 32 12.11 21.92 -1.48
C GLY A 32 10.97 21.32 -2.33
N PHE A 33 11.00 20.01 -2.56
CA PHE A 33 9.97 19.32 -3.32
C PHE A 33 8.63 19.23 -2.56
N PRO A 34 7.52 19.01 -3.29
CA PRO A 34 6.19 18.82 -2.72
C PRO A 34 6.17 17.70 -1.66
N PHE A 35 5.47 17.95 -0.56
CA PHE A 35 5.17 16.92 0.44
C PHE A 35 3.69 16.59 0.40
N VAL A 36 3.38 15.61 -0.45
CA VAL A 36 2.02 15.18 -0.79
C VAL A 36 1.09 15.00 0.42
N PRO A 37 1.49 14.35 1.54
CA PRO A 37 0.57 14.13 2.66
C PRO A 37 -0.06 15.43 3.17
N TYR A 38 0.73 16.51 3.25
CA TYR A 38 0.28 17.80 3.74
C TYR A 38 -0.49 18.59 2.67
N GLU A 39 -0.12 18.47 1.40
CA GLU A 39 -0.84 19.11 0.30
C GLU A 39 -2.24 18.51 0.11
N VAL A 40 -2.36 17.19 0.25
CA VAL A 40 -3.66 16.49 0.25
C VAL A 40 -4.50 16.93 1.45
N PHE A 41 -3.92 17.02 2.65
CA PHE A 41 -4.63 17.51 3.85
C PHE A 41 -5.20 18.91 3.63
N ASN A 42 -4.37 19.83 3.12
CA ASN A 42 -4.80 21.19 2.82
C ASN A 42 -5.85 21.25 1.71
N TRP A 43 -5.77 20.37 0.71
CA TRP A 43 -6.77 20.27 -0.35
C TRP A 43 -8.11 19.82 0.18
N VAL A 44 -8.12 18.76 1.00
CA VAL A 44 -9.34 18.24 1.63
C VAL A 44 -10.01 19.35 2.46
N ALA A 45 -9.25 20.08 3.27
CA ALA A 45 -9.78 21.20 4.05
C ALA A 45 -10.37 22.36 3.21
N ARG A 46 -9.98 22.49 1.94
CA ARG A 46 -10.50 23.51 1.01
C ARG A 46 -11.73 23.06 0.23
N VAL A 47 -11.93 21.76 0.07
CA VAL A 47 -13.01 21.19 -0.75
C VAL A 47 -14.17 20.68 0.10
N LEU A 48 -13.93 20.32 1.36
CA LEU A 48 -15.00 19.88 2.25
C LEU A 48 -15.92 21.05 2.67
N PRO A 49 -17.21 20.76 2.94
CA PRO A 49 -18.11 21.74 3.56
C PRO A 49 -17.55 22.27 4.87
N GLY A 50 -17.76 23.57 5.15
CA GLY A 50 -17.24 24.22 6.36
C GLY A 50 -17.63 23.51 7.66
N ASP A 51 -18.85 22.98 7.72
CA ASP A 51 -19.36 22.22 8.89
C ASP A 51 -18.54 20.94 9.15
N LEU A 52 -18.05 20.27 8.09
CA LEU A 52 -17.26 19.06 8.25
C LEU A 52 -15.81 19.38 8.65
N VAL A 53 -15.28 20.51 8.17
CA VAL A 53 -13.95 21.00 8.56
C VAL A 53 -13.96 21.42 10.03
N THR A 54 -14.97 22.17 10.46
CA THR A 54 -15.13 22.59 11.86
C THR A 54 -15.33 21.39 12.78
N PHE A 55 -16.17 20.43 12.41
CA PHE A 55 -16.30 19.16 13.14
C PHE A 55 -14.94 18.46 13.34
N GLY A 56 -14.10 18.38 12.30
CA GLY A 56 -12.78 17.78 12.39
C GLY A 56 -11.81 18.55 13.30
N ILE A 57 -11.84 19.88 13.25
CA ILE A 57 -11.04 20.76 14.11
C ILE A 57 -11.49 20.62 15.57
N ASP A 58 -12.79 20.65 15.83
CA ASP A 58 -13.35 20.50 17.18
C ASP A 58 -12.99 19.13 17.76
N LEU A 59 -13.13 18.05 16.97
CA LEU A 59 -12.70 16.71 17.39
C LEU A 59 -11.20 16.66 17.73
N MET A 60 -10.35 17.32 16.95
CA MET A 60 -8.91 17.42 17.24
C MET A 60 -8.67 18.17 18.56
N ILE A 61 -9.31 19.33 18.75
CA ILE A 61 -9.19 20.15 19.96
C ILE A 61 -9.66 19.36 21.18
N ASP A 62 -10.85 18.77 21.13
CA ASP A 62 -11.43 17.98 22.21
C ASP A 62 -10.56 16.80 22.58
N THR A 63 -10.02 16.09 21.58
CA THR A 63 -9.08 14.97 21.82
C THR A 63 -7.82 15.45 22.51
N MET A 64 -7.27 16.60 22.11
CA MET A 64 -6.08 17.17 22.75
C MET A 64 -6.36 17.60 24.19
N LEU A 65 -7.48 18.29 24.43
CA LEU A 65 -7.90 18.70 25.77
C LEU A 65 -8.17 17.49 26.68
N PHE A 66 -8.81 16.44 26.14
CA PHE A 66 -9.03 15.17 26.85
C PHE A 66 -7.72 14.49 27.26
N LEU A 67 -6.70 14.54 26.40
CA LEU A 67 -5.36 14.00 26.68
C LEU A 67 -4.49 14.93 27.54
N GLY A 68 -4.99 16.12 27.93
CA GLY A 68 -4.23 17.12 28.70
C GLY A 68 -3.12 17.81 27.90
N ILE A 69 -3.20 17.81 26.57
CA ILE A 69 -2.22 18.41 25.66
C ILE A 69 -2.61 19.86 25.35
N SER A 70 -1.65 20.79 25.45
CA SER A 70 -1.85 22.20 25.06
C SER A 70 -2.15 22.32 23.56
N VAL A 71 -3.34 22.84 23.24
CA VAL A 71 -3.77 23.11 21.86
C VAL A 71 -2.89 24.15 21.20
N VAL A 72 -2.55 25.21 21.94
CA VAL A 72 -1.74 26.34 21.43
C VAL A 72 -0.37 25.87 20.96
N ASP A 73 0.26 24.96 21.72
CA ASP A 73 1.62 24.50 21.42
C ASP A 73 1.65 23.34 20.41
N SER A 74 0.58 22.52 20.37
CA SER A 74 0.61 21.23 19.69
C SER A 74 -0.31 21.12 18.47
N ALA A 75 -1.22 22.08 18.22
CA ALA A 75 -2.18 22.02 17.11
C ALA A 75 -1.49 21.81 15.76
N LYS A 76 -0.38 22.52 15.50
CA LYS A 76 0.35 22.37 14.23
C LYS A 76 1.00 21.00 14.09
N THR A 77 1.45 20.42 15.19
CA THR A 77 1.99 19.07 15.21
C THR A 77 0.89 18.04 14.97
N ALA A 78 -0.29 18.24 15.58
CA ALA A 78 -1.46 17.39 15.37
C ALA A 78 -1.92 17.42 13.90
N GLU A 79 -2.02 18.59 13.26
CA GLU A 79 -2.32 18.70 11.82
C GLU A 79 -1.33 17.92 10.95
N ARG A 80 -0.03 18.04 11.25
CA ARG A 80 1.02 17.31 10.51
C ARG A 80 0.89 15.80 10.72
N ALA A 81 0.58 15.36 11.93
CA ALA A 81 0.35 13.95 12.23
C ALA A 81 -0.88 13.42 11.48
N MET A 82 -2.00 14.15 11.50
CA MET A 82 -3.21 13.79 10.75
C MET A 82 -2.94 13.70 9.25
N ALA A 83 -2.19 14.63 8.68
CA ALA A 83 -1.80 14.61 7.27
C ALA A 83 -1.00 13.35 6.89
N ILE A 84 -0.11 12.87 7.77
CA ILE A 84 0.62 11.62 7.57
C ILE A 84 -0.32 10.42 7.74
N ILE A 85 -1.10 10.38 8.83
CA ILE A 85 -2.02 9.28 9.14
C ILE A 85 -3.01 9.07 8.00
N GLN A 86 -3.67 10.12 7.51
CA GLN A 86 -4.62 10.00 6.39
C GLN A 86 -3.94 9.45 5.12
N PHE A 87 -2.68 9.82 4.87
CA PHE A 87 -1.96 9.40 3.67
C PHE A 87 -1.57 7.93 3.78
N LEU A 88 -1.15 7.50 4.97
CA LEU A 88 -0.93 6.08 5.28
C LEU A 88 -2.22 5.27 5.16
N LEU A 89 -3.35 5.79 5.64
CA LEU A 89 -4.67 5.15 5.48
C LEU A 89 -5.06 5.05 3.99
N GLY A 90 -4.79 6.08 3.19
CA GLY A 90 -4.97 6.04 1.74
C GLY A 90 -4.13 4.95 1.08
N GLY A 91 -2.86 4.82 1.49
CA GLY A 91 -1.96 3.74 1.06
C GLY A 91 -2.43 2.34 1.47
N ALA A 92 -2.90 2.20 2.71
CA ALA A 92 -3.49 0.97 3.22
C ALA A 92 -4.73 0.57 2.40
N LEU A 93 -5.63 1.51 2.14
CA LEU A 93 -6.82 1.29 1.34
C LEU A 93 -6.45 0.91 -0.10
N ALA A 94 -5.49 1.61 -0.71
CA ALA A 94 -5.02 1.32 -2.05
C ALA A 94 -4.43 -0.11 -2.14
N GLY A 95 -3.56 -0.49 -1.20
CA GLY A 95 -3.00 -1.84 -1.13
C GLY A 95 -4.06 -2.93 -0.89
N ALA A 96 -5.02 -2.66 0.00
CA ALA A 96 -6.14 -3.55 0.27
C ALA A 96 -7.00 -3.78 -0.98
N VAL A 97 -7.39 -2.69 -1.66
CA VAL A 97 -8.17 -2.72 -2.91
C VAL A 97 -7.41 -3.48 -3.99
N TYR A 98 -6.11 -3.20 -4.17
CA TYR A 98 -5.29 -3.89 -5.16
C TYR A 98 -5.29 -5.42 -4.94
N PHE A 99 -4.98 -5.86 -3.71
CA PHE A 99 -4.97 -7.30 -3.37
C PHE A 99 -6.34 -7.95 -3.52
N ALA A 100 -7.41 -7.23 -3.14
CA ALA A 100 -8.78 -7.73 -3.28
C ALA A 100 -9.19 -7.88 -4.75
N VAL A 101 -8.91 -6.89 -5.60
CA VAL A 101 -9.24 -6.92 -7.03
C VAL A 101 -8.44 -7.99 -7.75
N MET A 102 -7.13 -8.07 -7.53
CA MET A 102 -6.27 -9.07 -8.17
C MET A 102 -6.75 -10.49 -7.87
N LYS A 103 -7.09 -10.75 -6.60
CA LYS A 103 -7.64 -12.03 -6.16
C LYS A 103 -9.03 -12.31 -6.73
N ALA A 104 -9.94 -11.34 -6.68
CA ALA A 104 -11.32 -11.50 -7.15
C ALA A 104 -11.39 -11.75 -8.67
N ARG A 105 -10.46 -11.13 -9.42
CA ARG A 105 -10.39 -11.26 -10.88
C ARG A 105 -9.46 -12.38 -11.36
N GLN A 106 -8.81 -13.12 -10.45
CA GLN A 106 -7.81 -14.15 -10.78
C GLN A 106 -6.76 -13.63 -11.78
N MET A 107 -6.39 -12.35 -11.65
CA MET A 107 -5.47 -11.71 -12.58
C MET A 107 -4.05 -12.17 -12.26
N LYS A 108 -3.31 -12.56 -13.30
CA LYS A 108 -1.89 -12.83 -13.16
C LYS A 108 -1.18 -11.55 -12.73
N ALA A 109 -0.41 -11.64 -11.66
CA ALA A 109 0.43 -10.54 -11.22
C ALA A 109 1.39 -10.11 -12.34
N SER A 110 1.29 -8.86 -12.76
CA SER A 110 2.12 -8.29 -13.83
C SER A 110 2.64 -6.92 -13.44
N LEU A 111 3.82 -6.54 -13.96
CA LEU A 111 4.39 -5.21 -13.75
C LEU A 111 3.41 -4.10 -14.20
N LEU A 112 2.68 -4.36 -15.28
CA LEU A 112 1.68 -3.44 -15.81
C LEU A 112 0.57 -3.16 -14.80
N SER A 113 0.07 -4.18 -14.08
CA SER A 113 -0.96 -3.99 -13.06
C SER A 113 -0.48 -3.10 -11.89
N GLY A 114 0.79 -3.24 -11.51
CA GLY A 114 1.42 -2.37 -10.51
C GLY A 114 1.56 -0.93 -10.99
N LEU A 115 2.01 -0.73 -12.24
CA LEU A 115 2.09 0.60 -12.85
C LEU A 115 0.72 1.27 -12.95
N ILE A 116 -0.32 0.54 -13.35
CA ILE A 116 -1.70 1.06 -13.40
C ILE A 116 -2.14 1.49 -12.01
N MET A 117 -1.87 0.69 -10.98
CA MET A 117 -2.23 1.05 -9.61
C MET A 117 -1.46 2.28 -9.11
N GLY A 118 -0.16 2.36 -9.42
CA GLY A 118 0.68 3.52 -9.12
C GLY A 118 0.19 4.78 -9.81
N ALA A 119 -0.23 4.69 -11.08
CA ALA A 119 -0.82 5.81 -11.81
C ALA A 119 -2.21 6.19 -11.28
N LEU A 120 -3.07 5.21 -10.99
CA LEU A 120 -4.43 5.45 -10.49
C LEU A 120 -4.42 6.14 -9.12
N PHE A 121 -3.52 5.72 -8.23
CA PHE A 121 -3.34 6.35 -6.93
C PHE A 121 -2.54 7.66 -7.04
N GLY A 122 -1.48 7.68 -7.85
CA GLY A 122 -0.54 8.78 -7.95
C GLY A 122 -1.05 9.99 -8.72
N LEU A 123 -1.75 9.81 -9.84
CA LEU A 123 -2.21 10.94 -10.67
C LEU A 123 -3.12 11.92 -9.92
N PRO A 124 -4.13 11.48 -9.15
CA PRO A 124 -4.91 12.39 -8.31
C PRO A 124 -4.04 13.14 -7.30
N MET A 125 -3.09 12.45 -6.66
CA MET A 125 -2.19 13.05 -5.68
C MET A 125 -1.28 14.10 -6.33
N ILE A 126 -0.74 13.79 -7.52
CA ILE A 126 0.07 14.72 -8.32
C ILE A 126 -0.76 15.94 -8.70
N ALA A 127 -1.98 15.76 -9.21
CA ALA A 127 -2.84 16.86 -9.59
C ALA A 127 -3.14 17.80 -8.41
N ILE A 128 -3.48 17.23 -7.24
CA ILE A 128 -3.69 18.00 -6.01
C ILE A 128 -2.41 18.75 -5.62
N SER A 129 -1.28 18.05 -5.61
CA SER A 129 0.02 18.62 -5.30
C SER A 129 0.33 19.81 -6.21
N LEU A 130 0.20 19.68 -7.53
CA LEU A 130 0.53 20.76 -8.46
C LEU A 130 -0.36 22.00 -8.32
N VAL A 131 -1.61 21.85 -7.85
CA VAL A 131 -2.52 22.99 -7.61
C VAL A 131 -2.25 23.69 -6.28
N ILE A 132 -1.78 22.96 -5.26
CA ILE A 132 -1.56 23.50 -3.91
C ILE A 132 -0.10 23.86 -3.62
N THR A 133 0.83 23.26 -4.36
CA THR A 133 2.25 23.25 -3.98
C THR A 133 2.83 24.65 -3.88
N GLN A 134 3.71 24.81 -2.89
CA GLN A 134 4.58 25.97 -2.71
C GLN A 134 6.05 25.61 -2.99
N SER A 135 6.28 24.54 -3.77
CA SER A 135 7.62 24.10 -4.12
C SER A 135 8.37 25.18 -4.90
N THR A 136 9.67 25.27 -4.66
CA THR A 136 10.59 26.17 -5.37
C THR A 136 11.04 25.61 -6.72
N ALA A 137 10.81 24.33 -6.98
CA ALA A 137 11.15 23.68 -8.24
C ALA A 137 10.13 23.96 -9.34
N SER A 138 10.55 23.80 -10.60
CA SER A 138 9.64 23.95 -11.73
C SER A 138 8.55 22.88 -11.73
N LEU A 139 7.40 23.21 -12.32
CA LEU A 139 6.23 22.33 -12.38
C LEU A 139 6.56 20.97 -13.02
N LEU A 140 7.38 20.96 -14.07
CA LEU A 140 7.81 19.73 -14.74
C LEU A 140 8.67 18.85 -13.82
N VAL A 141 9.58 19.43 -13.04
CA VAL A 141 10.42 18.68 -12.10
C VAL A 141 9.55 18.06 -11.01
N ASN A 142 8.61 18.82 -10.45
CA ASN A 142 7.66 18.31 -9.45
C ASN A 142 6.82 17.16 -10.01
N PHE A 143 6.31 17.31 -11.23
CA PHE A 143 5.56 16.26 -11.91
C PHE A 143 6.40 14.99 -12.08
N LEU A 144 7.61 15.10 -12.65
CA LEU A 144 8.47 13.94 -12.89
C LEU A 144 8.90 13.25 -11.59
N TRP A 145 9.22 14.03 -10.56
CA TRP A 145 9.55 13.52 -9.23
C TRP A 145 8.40 12.69 -8.66
N LEU A 146 7.20 13.27 -8.58
CA LEU A 146 6.04 12.60 -8.00
C LEU A 146 5.58 11.41 -8.86
N ALA A 147 5.56 11.56 -10.19
CA ALA A 147 5.22 10.47 -11.11
C ALA A 147 6.18 9.28 -10.94
N GLY A 148 7.49 9.55 -10.89
CA GLY A 148 8.49 8.51 -10.65
C GLY A 148 8.24 7.78 -9.34
N LEU A 149 8.03 8.51 -8.24
CA LEU A 149 7.77 7.91 -6.93
C LEU A 149 6.51 7.05 -6.89
N PHE A 150 5.39 7.53 -7.43
CA PHE A 150 4.14 6.77 -7.41
C PHE A 150 4.16 5.56 -8.35
N LEU A 151 4.83 5.65 -9.50
CA LEU A 151 5.01 4.49 -10.39
C LEU A 151 5.91 3.44 -9.74
N VAL A 152 7.02 3.83 -9.11
CA VAL A 152 7.89 2.91 -8.36
C VAL A 152 7.13 2.28 -7.19
N TRP A 153 6.32 3.05 -6.46
CA TRP A 153 5.47 2.53 -5.39
C TRP A 153 4.47 1.49 -5.91
N GLY A 154 3.79 1.77 -7.04
CA GLY A 154 2.85 0.83 -7.66
C GLY A 154 3.55 -0.44 -8.18
N LEU A 155 4.73 -0.30 -8.79
CA LEU A 155 5.57 -1.43 -9.18
C LEU A 155 5.94 -2.31 -7.97
N ALA A 156 6.37 -1.69 -6.87
CA ALA A 156 6.70 -2.41 -5.64
C ALA A 156 5.49 -3.21 -5.10
N LEU A 157 4.30 -2.62 -5.13
CA LEU A 157 3.06 -3.28 -4.73
C LEU A 157 2.78 -4.52 -5.60
N GLY A 158 2.91 -4.40 -6.92
CA GLY A 158 2.71 -5.52 -7.86
C GLY A 158 3.75 -6.63 -7.71
N LEU A 159 5.02 -6.27 -7.47
CA LEU A 159 6.10 -7.22 -7.21
C LEU A 159 5.94 -7.97 -5.89
N ILE A 160 5.44 -7.32 -4.85
CA ILE A 160 5.18 -7.98 -3.57
C ILE A 160 4.00 -8.93 -3.70
N TYR A 161 2.93 -8.51 -4.38
CA TYR A 161 1.78 -9.39 -4.64
C TYR A 161 2.21 -10.64 -5.42
N SER A 162 2.97 -10.49 -6.51
CA SER A 162 3.44 -11.63 -7.31
C SER A 162 4.27 -12.61 -6.49
N ARG A 163 5.20 -12.10 -5.67
CA ARG A 163 6.02 -12.94 -4.78
C ARG A 163 5.17 -13.71 -3.78
N LEU A 164 4.21 -13.04 -3.13
CA LEU A 164 3.34 -13.68 -2.14
C LEU A 164 2.42 -14.73 -2.77
N GLU A 165 1.92 -14.46 -3.99
CA GLU A 165 1.09 -15.40 -4.75
C GLU A 165 1.88 -16.66 -5.12
N SER A 166 3.12 -16.52 -5.61
CA SER A 166 3.99 -17.65 -5.90
C SER A 166 4.26 -18.51 -4.66
N ILE A 167 4.52 -17.89 -3.50
CA ILE A 167 4.74 -18.61 -2.24
C ILE A 167 3.47 -19.39 -1.82
N GLU A 168 2.28 -18.79 -1.94
CA GLU A 168 1.02 -19.47 -1.60
C GLU A 168 0.75 -20.65 -2.55
N GLN A 169 1.07 -20.54 -3.84
CA GLN A 169 0.92 -21.62 -4.81
C GLN A 169 1.87 -22.78 -4.54
N THR A 170 3.17 -22.51 -4.31
CA THR A 170 4.15 -23.55 -3.97
C THR A 170 3.76 -24.29 -2.69
N ALA A 171 3.34 -23.57 -1.65
CA ALA A 171 2.90 -24.19 -0.40
C ALA A 171 1.67 -25.10 -0.59
N LYS A 172 0.73 -24.72 -1.47
CA LYS A 172 -0.42 -25.58 -1.81
C LYS A 172 0.01 -26.84 -2.56
N LEU A 173 0.92 -26.71 -3.53
CA LEU A 173 1.43 -27.85 -4.30
C LEU A 173 2.15 -28.86 -3.40
N THR A 174 3.03 -28.40 -2.50
CA THR A 174 3.72 -29.26 -1.54
C THR A 174 2.74 -29.99 -0.62
N ALA A 175 1.72 -29.30 -0.12
CA ALA A 175 0.69 -29.91 0.74
C ALA A 175 -0.14 -30.98 0.01
N VAL A 176 -0.37 -30.84 -1.30
CA VAL A 176 -1.06 -31.87 -2.10
C VAL A 176 -0.16 -33.10 -2.28
N VAL A 177 1.11 -32.91 -2.60
CA VAL A 177 2.08 -34.01 -2.77
C VAL A 177 2.31 -34.78 -1.46
N GLU A 178 2.34 -34.09 -0.32
CA GLU A 178 2.52 -34.72 1.01
C GLU A 178 1.25 -35.42 1.52
N ALA A 179 0.07 -35.00 1.03
CA ALA A 179 -1.22 -35.60 1.39
C ALA A 179 -1.57 -36.84 0.57
N GLU A 180 -0.90 -37.10 -0.56
CA GLU A 180 -0.96 -38.41 -1.21
C GLU A 180 -0.02 -39.37 -0.46
N PRO A 181 -0.56 -40.35 0.30
CA PRO A 181 0.30 -41.35 0.93
C PRO A 181 0.96 -42.14 -0.21
N GLY A 182 2.25 -42.44 -0.06
CA GLY A 182 3.04 -43.21 -1.03
C GLY A 182 2.39 -44.53 -1.46
N GLY A 183 1.50 -44.47 -2.45
CA GLY A 183 0.74 -45.60 -2.97
C GLY A 183 1.40 -46.32 -4.13
N GLU A 184 2.42 -45.75 -4.76
CA GLU A 184 2.97 -46.34 -6.00
C GLU A 184 4.31 -47.07 -5.84
N SER A 185 4.98 -46.99 -4.67
CA SER A 185 6.27 -47.68 -4.47
C SER A 185 6.17 -49.06 -3.82
N SER A 186 5.02 -49.43 -3.23
CA SER A 186 4.84 -50.74 -2.59
C SER A 186 4.28 -51.81 -3.53
N GLU A 187 3.39 -51.46 -4.46
CA GLU A 187 2.71 -52.45 -5.32
C GLU A 187 3.62 -53.00 -6.44
N ALA A 188 4.58 -52.19 -6.93
CA ALA A 188 5.56 -52.62 -7.92
C ALA A 188 6.65 -53.56 -7.34
N ALA A 189 6.93 -53.45 -6.03
CA ALA A 189 7.90 -54.32 -5.36
C ALA A 189 7.30 -55.70 -5.04
N GLU A 190 6.02 -55.75 -4.67
CA GLU A 190 5.29 -57.00 -4.39
C GLU A 190 4.94 -57.77 -5.67
N ALA A 191 4.56 -57.08 -6.75
CA ALA A 191 4.28 -57.71 -8.04
C ALA A 191 5.54 -58.30 -8.73
N SER A 192 6.74 -57.83 -8.38
CA SER A 192 8.01 -58.38 -8.85
C SER A 192 8.45 -59.62 -8.06
N GLN A 193 8.17 -59.67 -6.75
CA GLN A 193 8.47 -60.84 -5.91
C GLN A 193 7.49 -62.00 -6.10
N ALA A 194 6.24 -61.72 -6.52
CA ALA A 194 5.25 -62.76 -6.82
C ALA A 194 5.51 -63.50 -8.15
N ARG A 195 6.30 -62.94 -9.08
CA ARG A 195 6.63 -63.55 -10.39
C ARG A 195 7.88 -64.41 -10.41
N SER A 196 8.61 -64.54 -9.29
CA SER A 196 9.85 -65.32 -9.21
C SER A 196 9.68 -66.68 -8.50
N VAL A 197 8.45 -67.16 -8.31
CA VAL A 197 8.15 -68.43 -7.60
C VAL A 197 7.33 -69.43 -8.44
N GLU A 198 7.21 -69.24 -9.76
CA GLU A 198 6.67 -70.25 -10.68
C GLU A 198 7.75 -70.82 -11.61
#